data_AF-A0A4R9PL19-F1
#
_entry.id   AF-A0A4R9PL19-F1
#
_cell.length_a   1.000
_cell.length_b   1.000
_cell.length_c   1.000
_cell.angle_alpha   90.00
_cell.angle_beta   90.00
_cell.angle_gamma   90.00
#
_symmetry.space_group_name_H-M   'P 1'
#
loop_
_entity.id
_entity.type
_entity.pdbx_description
1 polymer ?
#
loop_
_entity_poly.entity_id
_entity_poly.type
_entity_poly.pdbx_seq_one_letter_code
_entity_poly.pdbx_strand_id
1 'polypeptide(L)'
;MSALQLSHDELLKVYRTMRMIRRFEERVMEEMGTGDIPGNTHLYAGQEASAVGVCLQLQEGDYISSTHRGHGHSIAKGVDIDSMMAELFGR
;
A
#
# COMPACT_ATOMS: atom_id res chain seq x y z
N MET A 1 27.05 -5.60 -10.45
CA MET A 1 26.01 -5.05 -9.56
C MET A 1 25.89 -6.00 -8.38
N SER A 2 26.15 -5.55 -7.16
CA SER A 2 25.85 -6.34 -5.97
C SER A 2 24.32 -6.40 -5.84
N ALA A 3 23.74 -7.59 -5.79
CA ALA A 3 22.35 -7.72 -5.36
C ALA A 3 22.24 -7.12 -3.96
N LEU A 4 21.22 -6.28 -3.73
CA LEU A 4 20.89 -5.80 -2.39
C LEU A 4 20.60 -7.02 -1.52
N GLN A 5 21.47 -7.28 -0.55
CA GLN A 5 21.30 -8.39 0.38
C GLN A 5 20.53 -7.87 1.59
N LEU A 6 19.20 -7.97 1.51
CA LEU A 6 18.32 -7.63 2.64
C LEU A 6 18.56 -8.62 3.78
N SER A 7 18.64 -8.12 5.01
CA SER A 7 18.63 -8.94 6.22
C SER A 7 17.32 -9.71 6.36
N HIS A 8 17.31 -10.73 7.23
CA HIS A 8 16.11 -11.50 7.52
C HIS A 8 14.94 -10.60 7.98
N ASP A 9 15.23 -9.64 8.85
CA ASP A 9 14.22 -8.72 9.39
C ASP A 9 13.68 -7.76 8.32
N GLU A 10 14.54 -7.28 7.42
CA GLU A 10 14.11 -6.47 6.28
C GLU A 10 13.24 -7.27 5.31
N LEU A 11 13.59 -8.52 5.03
CA LEU A 11 12.77 -9.42 4.21
C LEU A 11 11.39 -9.66 4.85
N LEU A 12 11.34 -9.89 6.16
CA LEU A 12 10.07 -10.02 6.89
C LEU A 12 9.25 -8.73 6.83
N LYS A 13 9.89 -7.56 7.00
CA LYS A 13 9.23 -6.26 6.89
C LYS A 13 8.64 -6.06 5.49
N VAL A 14 9.44 -6.27 4.44
CA VAL A 14 9.02 -6.16 3.04
C VAL A 14 7.86 -7.11 2.73
N TYR A 15 7.95 -8.37 3.16
CA TYR A 15 6.87 -9.35 2.98
C TYR A 15 5.59 -8.91 3.70
N ARG A 16 5.68 -8.49 4.97
CA ARG A 16 4.52 -8.05 5.76
C ARG A 16 3.86 -6.84 5.12
N THR A 17 4.63 -5.85 4.66
CA THR A 17 4.07 -4.67 3.99
C THR A 17 3.39 -5.05 2.67
N MET A 18 4.01 -5.87 1.82
CA MET A 18 3.36 -6.32 0.59
C MET A 18 2.08 -7.13 0.88
N ARG A 19 2.10 -8.00 1.89
CA ARG A 19 0.92 -8.78 2.28
C ARG A 19 -0.18 -7.89 2.82
N MET A 20 0.17 -6.85 3.56
CA MET A 20 -0.76 -5.85 4.10
C MET A 20 -1.43 -5.06 2.98
N ILE A 21 -0.68 -4.58 1.99
CA ILE A 21 -1.24 -3.94 0.79
C ILE A 21 -2.21 -4.91 0.10
N ARG A 22 -1.79 -6.16 -0.18
CA ARG A 22 -2.68 -7.14 -0.82
C ARG A 22 -3.98 -7.35 -0.04
N ARG A 23 -3.90 -7.49 1.29
CA ARG A 23 -5.07 -7.70 2.14
C ARG A 23 -6.00 -6.49 2.17
N PHE A 24 -5.44 -5.29 2.23
CA PHE A 24 -6.21 -4.06 2.14
C PHE A 24 -6.97 -4.00 0.81
N GLU A 25 -6.29 -4.26 -0.31
CA GLU A 25 -6.90 -4.24 -1.64
C GLU A 25 -7.96 -5.33 -1.84
N GLU A 26 -7.72 -6.54 -1.34
CA GLU A 26 -8.73 -7.63 -1.33
C GLU A 26 -9.97 -7.20 -0.54
N ARG A 27 -9.78 -6.56 0.62
CA ARG A 27 -10.91 -6.06 1.42
C ARG A 27 -11.66 -4.93 0.73
N VAL A 28 -10.95 -3.96 0.16
CA VAL A 28 -11.58 -2.86 -0.61
C VAL A 28 -12.41 -3.43 -1.77
N MET A 29 -11.92 -4.46 -2.47
CA MET A 29 -12.69 -5.13 -3.52
C MET A 29 -14.00 -5.73 -3.00
N GLU A 30 -14.00 -6.34 -1.81
CA GLU A 30 -15.23 -6.86 -1.18
C GLU A 30 -16.21 -5.73 -0.84
N GLU A 31 -15.73 -4.64 -0.23
CA GLU A 31 -16.55 -3.50 0.20
C GLU A 31 -17.12 -2.72 -0.99
N MET A 32 -16.37 -2.60 -2.09
CA MET A 32 -16.91 -2.03 -3.33
C MET A 32 -18.13 -2.82 -3.85
N GLY A 33 -18.18 -4.12 -3.56
CA GLY A 33 -19.32 -4.98 -3.91
C GLY A 33 -20.58 -4.72 -3.09
N THR A 34 -20.48 -4.06 -1.92
CA THR A 34 -21.65 -3.74 -1.09
C THR A 34 -22.36 -2.47 -1.57
N GLY A 35 -21.62 -1.58 -2.25
CA GLY A 35 -22.11 -0.26 -2.69
C GLY A 35 -21.99 0.84 -1.65
N ASP A 36 -21.36 0.58 -0.49
CA ASP A 36 -21.19 1.58 0.57
C ASP A 36 -20.02 2.55 0.32
N ILE A 37 -19.06 2.16 -0.54
CA ILE A 37 -17.95 3.03 -0.97
C ILE A 37 -18.45 3.96 -2.10
N PRO A 38 -18.42 5.30 -1.93
CA PRO A 38 -18.81 6.22 -2.97
C PRO A 38 -17.83 6.22 -4.15
N GLY A 39 -18.36 6.07 -5.36
CA GLY A 39 -17.59 6.22 -6.60
C GLY A 39 -16.79 4.98 -6.98
N ASN A 40 -15.66 5.19 -7.66
CA ASN A 40 -14.80 4.12 -8.15
C ASN A 40 -13.43 4.18 -7.48
N THR A 41 -12.95 3.02 -7.05
CA THR A 41 -11.63 2.86 -6.42
C THR A 41 -10.71 2.06 -7.33
N HIS A 42 -9.44 2.48 -7.44
CA HIS A 42 -8.46 1.83 -8.31
C HIS A 42 -7.50 0.97 -7.50
N LEU A 43 -7.65 -0.34 -7.62
CA LEU A 43 -6.96 -1.28 -6.74
C LEU A 43 -5.46 -1.36 -7.03
N TYR A 44 -4.62 -1.50 -6.02
CA TYR A 44 -3.16 -1.65 -6.15
C TYR A 44 -2.70 -3.12 -6.30
N ALA A 45 -3.61 -4.08 -6.15
CA ALA A 45 -3.29 -5.51 -6.14
C ALA A 45 -2.45 -5.94 -7.36
N GLY A 46 -1.32 -6.61 -7.09
CA GLY A 46 -0.36 -7.07 -8.11
C GLY A 46 0.80 -6.11 -8.35
N GLN A 47 0.79 -4.90 -7.78
CA GLN A 47 1.88 -3.93 -7.89
C GLN A 47 2.63 -3.69 -6.57
N GLU A 48 2.41 -4.52 -5.54
CA GLU A 48 2.90 -4.28 -4.17
C GLU A 48 4.41 -4.07 -4.09
N ALA A 49 5.17 -4.84 -4.88
CA ALA A 49 6.62 -4.71 -4.94
C ALA A 49 7.09 -3.34 -5.45
N SER A 50 6.29 -2.65 -6.29
CA SER A 50 6.60 -1.31 -6.79
C SER A 50 6.56 -0.30 -5.64
N ALA A 51 5.48 -0.27 -4.86
CA ALA A 51 5.37 0.62 -3.71
C ALA A 51 6.40 0.30 -2.63
N VAL A 52 6.50 -0.97 -2.21
CA VAL A 52 7.39 -1.37 -1.11
C VAL A 52 8.85 -1.22 -1.49
N GLY A 53 9.23 -1.59 -2.71
CA GLY A 53 10.61 -1.47 -3.19
C GLY A 53 11.10 -0.02 -3.22
N VAL A 54 10.26 0.91 -3.71
CA VAL A 54 10.60 2.34 -3.70
C VAL A 54 10.62 2.88 -2.27
N CYS A 55 9.57 2.66 -1.49
CA CYS A 55 9.46 3.24 -0.15
C CYS A 55 10.51 2.71 0.84
N LEU A 56 11.01 1.49 0.64
CA LEU A 56 12.11 0.93 1.45
C LEU A 56 13.40 1.75 1.36
N GLN A 57 13.62 2.46 0.25
CA GLN A 57 14.83 3.25 0.01
C GLN A 57 14.67 4.73 0.37
N LEU A 58 13.48 5.15 0.78
CA LEU A 58 13.20 6.53 1.14
C LEU A 58 13.53 6.81 2.60
N GLN A 59 13.95 8.03 2.87
CA GLN A 59 14.07 8.58 4.21
C GLN A 59 12.76 9.25 4.65
N GLU A 60 12.66 9.58 5.93
CA GLU A 60 11.47 10.18 6.53
C GLU A 60 11.09 11.51 5.86
N GLY A 61 12.09 12.34 5.50
CA GLY A 61 11.88 13.63 4.84
C GLY A 61 11.61 13.56 3.33
N ASP A 62 11.70 12.38 2.72
CA ASP A 62 11.48 12.24 1.27
C ASP A 62 9.99 12.23 0.94
N TYR A 63 9.63 12.97 -0.11
CA TYR A 63 8.26 13.03 -0.60
C TYR A 63 8.02 12.06 -1.75
N ILE A 64 6.80 11.54 -1.83
CA ILE A 64 6.31 10.79 -2.98
C ILE A 64 4.99 11.38 -3.47
N SER A 65 4.75 11.23 -4.76
CA SER A 65 3.44 11.48 -5.36
C SER A 65 2.98 10.22 -6.08
N SER A 66 1.67 10.00 -6.11
CA SER A 66 1.05 8.88 -6.81
C SER A 66 -0.08 9.36 -7.71
N THR A 67 -0.62 8.45 -8.51
CA THR A 67 -1.79 8.70 -9.35
C THR A 67 -3.07 8.27 -8.62
N HIS A 68 -4.16 8.04 -9.36
CA HIS A 68 -5.40 7.47 -8.83
C HIS A 68 -5.25 6.07 -8.23
N ARG A 69 -4.10 5.41 -8.41
CA ARG A 69 -3.76 4.07 -7.87
C ARG A 69 -2.73 4.21 -6.74
N GLY A 70 -3.09 4.94 -5.70
CA GLY A 70 -2.16 5.40 -4.67
C GLY A 70 -1.99 4.50 -3.45
N HIS A 71 -2.95 3.62 -3.15
CA HIS A 71 -3.01 2.97 -1.83
C HIS A 71 -1.75 2.23 -1.42
N GLY A 72 -1.14 1.46 -2.34
CA GLY A 72 0.08 0.73 -2.04
C GLY A 72 1.21 1.65 -1.62
N HIS A 73 1.35 2.81 -2.26
CA HIS A 73 2.33 3.82 -1.88
C HIS A 73 2.01 4.44 -0.52
N SER A 74 0.74 4.76 -0.24
CA SER A 74 0.31 5.29 1.06
C SER A 74 0.63 4.31 2.20
N ILE A 75 0.25 3.04 2.05
CA ILE A 75 0.54 2.00 3.05
C ILE A 75 2.05 1.80 3.20
N ALA A 76 2.80 1.71 2.10
CA ALA A 76 4.25 1.51 2.15
C ALA A 76 5.00 2.71 2.75
N LYS A 77 4.45 3.93 2.64
CA LYS A 77 4.98 5.16 3.27
C LYS A 77 4.54 5.31 4.73
N GLY A 78 3.71 4.39 5.25
CA GLY A 78 3.33 4.34 6.66
C GLY A 78 2.06 5.11 7.01
N VAL A 79 1.19 5.40 6.04
CA VAL A 79 -0.14 5.94 6.34
C VAL A 79 -0.94 4.91 7.13
N ASP A 80 -1.70 5.40 8.11
CA ASP A 80 -2.56 4.58 8.96
C ASP A 80 -3.68 3.92 8.15
N ILE A 81 -3.85 2.60 8.34
CA ILE A 81 -4.75 1.78 7.52
C ILE A 81 -6.21 2.04 7.86
N ASP A 82 -6.53 2.25 9.13
CA ASP A 82 -7.90 2.50 9.57
C ASP A 82 -8.38 3.85 9.02
N SER A 83 -7.52 4.86 9.04
CA SER A 83 -7.75 6.17 8.43
C SER A 83 -7.93 6.07 6.92
N MET A 84 -7.12 5.26 6.22
CA MET A 84 -7.29 5.03 4.79
C MET A 84 -8.62 4.35 4.47
N MET A 85 -9.03 3.34 5.26
CA MET A 85 -10.32 2.69 5.05
C MET A 85 -11.46 3.67 5.32
N ALA A 86 -11.40 4.47 6.41
CA ALA A 86 -12.39 5.49 6.71
C ALA A 86 -12.55 6.50 5.57
N GLU A 87 -11.45 6.95 4.96
CA GLU A 87 -11.46 7.86 3.81
C GLU A 87 -12.20 7.27 2.61
N LEU A 88 -12.00 5.97 2.31
CA LEU A 88 -12.75 5.27 1.26
C LEU A 88 -14.25 5.23 1.54
N PHE A 89 -14.67 5.19 2.80
CA PHE A 89 -16.09 5.27 3.20
C PHE A 89 -16.60 6.71 3.34
N GLY A 90 -15.78 7.73 3.04
CA GLY A 90 -16.13 9.14 3.17
C GLY A 90 -16.33 9.60 4.62
N ARG A 91 -15.51 9.09 5.54
CA ARG A 91 -15.57 9.39 6.99
C ARG A 91 -14.31 10.05 7.52
#